data_AF-A0A9P4TVR5-F1
#
_entry.id   AF-A0A9P4TVR5-F1
#
_cell.length_a   1.000
_cell.length_b   1.000
_cell.length_c   1.000
_cell.angle_alpha   90.00
_cell.angle_beta   90.00
_cell.angle_gamma   90.00
#
_symmetry.space_group_name_H-M   'P 1'
#
loop_
_entity.id
_entity.type
_entity.pdbx_description
1 polymer ?
#
loop_
_entity_poly.entity_id
_entity_poly.type
_entity_poly.pdbx_seq_one_letter_code
_entity_poly.pdbx_strand_id
1 'polypeptide(L)'
;MFSYGFLEEGVSSARELFLDLQIPNDDPLALAKKRVSTSAPGIKIYEDGDEVQWYSDFLYLVCVNEEDGLDFRLLQTNDGDREIQAQWKGSDLHDPSKLQEVLQKDTMWEVFQLRAIALVQQRVEEQLQLLVDTTDVVILETGNDRPVRDGPRHLATQLRKLERTLLEKAFKNLEHEKLALFETEIVRDYLSAQAGEAAEQDFT
;
A
#
# COMPACT_ATOMS: atom_id res chain seq x y z
N MET A 1 18.78 14.50 5.40
CA MET A 1 19.92 13.69 4.93
C MET A 1 20.24 13.84 3.44
N PHE A 2 19.39 13.45 2.48
CA PHE A 2 19.78 13.44 1.05
C PHE A 2 20.06 14.83 0.45
N SER A 3 19.40 15.87 0.95
CA SER A 3 19.63 17.25 0.51
C SER A 3 20.71 17.99 1.31
N TYR A 4 20.92 17.60 2.57
CA TYR A 4 21.72 18.37 3.54
C TYR A 4 22.95 17.63 4.09
N GLY A 5 23.08 16.33 3.83
CA GLY A 5 24.24 15.51 4.25
C GLY A 5 24.26 15.06 5.71
N PHE A 6 23.27 15.44 6.53
CA PHE A 6 23.20 15.04 7.94
C PHE A 6 21.79 14.60 8.37
N LEU A 7 21.75 13.92 9.52
CA LEU A 7 20.56 13.73 10.36
C LEU A 7 20.72 14.67 11.56
N GLU A 8 19.67 15.41 11.89
CA GLU A 8 19.69 16.32 13.03
C GLU A 8 19.85 15.53 14.34
N GLU A 9 20.70 16.02 15.26
CA GLU A 9 20.90 15.37 16.54
C GLU A 9 19.60 15.39 17.36
N GLY A 10 19.18 14.25 17.89
CA GLY A 10 17.93 14.12 18.64
C GLY A 10 16.69 13.75 17.80
N VAL A 11 16.84 13.48 16.51
CA VAL A 11 15.75 12.90 15.71
C VAL A 11 15.45 11.49 16.21
N SER A 12 14.30 11.33 16.86
CA SER A 12 13.82 10.07 17.43
C SER A 12 12.95 9.25 16.48
N SER A 13 12.62 9.79 15.31
CA SER A 13 11.77 9.11 14.32
C SER A 13 12.09 9.49 12.88
N ALA A 14 11.75 8.59 11.95
CA ALA A 14 11.79 8.83 10.52
C ALA A 14 10.74 9.87 10.06
N ARG A 15 9.73 10.18 10.90
CA ARG A 15 8.58 11.08 10.66
C ARG A 15 7.63 10.59 9.57
N GLU A 16 8.15 10.30 8.38
CA GLU A 16 7.38 9.78 7.27
C GLU A 16 8.24 8.89 6.37
N LEU A 17 7.59 7.94 5.71
CA LEU A 17 8.19 7.01 4.76
C LEU A 17 7.19 6.76 3.63
N PHE A 18 7.66 6.77 2.39
CA PHE A 18 6.85 6.42 1.23
C PHE A 18 7.27 5.05 0.70
N LEU A 19 6.34 4.10 0.70
CA LEU A 19 6.54 2.76 0.15
C LEU A 19 5.88 2.69 -1.22
N ASP A 20 6.57 2.16 -2.22
CA ASP A 20 5.96 1.93 -3.52
C ASP A 20 4.89 0.82 -3.44
N LEU A 21 3.85 0.93 -4.26
CA LEU A 21 2.79 -0.06 -4.35
C LEU A 21 2.59 -0.43 -5.82
N GLN A 22 2.59 -1.72 -6.11
CA GLN A 22 2.41 -2.24 -7.46
C GLN A 22 1.04 -2.89 -7.60
N ILE A 23 0.46 -2.79 -8.80
CA ILE A 23 -0.73 -3.58 -9.15
C ILE A 23 -0.27 -5.02 -9.42
N PRO A 24 -0.93 -6.03 -8.86
CA PRO A 24 -0.64 -7.44 -9.14
C PRO A 24 -0.60 -7.74 -10.64
N ASN A 25 0.29 -8.64 -11.05
CA ASN A 25 0.50 -8.94 -12.48
C ASN A 25 -0.64 -9.78 -13.09
N ASP A 26 -1.39 -10.47 -12.25
CA ASP A 26 -2.56 -11.29 -12.56
C ASP A 26 -3.87 -10.48 -12.59
N ASP A 27 -3.84 -9.19 -12.23
CA ASP A 27 -5.00 -8.32 -12.32
C ASP A 27 -5.36 -8.03 -13.80
N PRO A 28 -6.54 -8.45 -14.28
CA PRO A 28 -6.95 -8.26 -15.68
C PRO A 28 -7.10 -6.77 -16.04
N LEU A 29 -7.35 -5.92 -15.05
CA LEU A 29 -7.52 -4.48 -15.21
C LEU A 29 -6.22 -3.69 -14.98
N ALA A 30 -5.08 -4.36 -14.76
CA ALA A 30 -3.82 -3.70 -14.40
C ALA A 30 -3.40 -2.59 -15.37
N LEU A 31 -3.52 -2.83 -16.68
CA LEU A 31 -3.19 -1.83 -17.70
C LEU A 31 -4.14 -0.62 -17.66
N ALA A 32 -5.43 -0.85 -17.44
CA ALA A 32 -6.42 0.21 -17.36
C ALA A 32 -6.24 1.05 -16.09
N LYS A 33 -6.09 0.40 -14.93
CA LYS A 33 -5.78 1.05 -13.64
C LYS A 33 -4.52 1.92 -13.72
N LYS A 34 -3.42 1.41 -14.31
CA LYS A 34 -2.18 2.19 -14.52
C LYS A 34 -2.40 3.40 -15.41
N ARG A 35 -3.27 3.30 -16.43
CA ARG A 35 -3.51 4.38 -17.40
C ARG A 35 -4.42 5.48 -16.86
N VAL A 36 -5.38 5.15 -15.99
CA VAL A 36 -6.26 6.16 -15.38
C VAL A 36 -5.67 6.78 -14.12
N SER A 37 -4.72 6.11 -13.46
CA SER A 37 -4.14 6.61 -12.21
C SER A 37 -3.44 7.95 -12.43
N THR A 38 -3.86 8.95 -11.66
CA THR A 38 -3.25 10.28 -11.60
C THR A 38 -2.34 10.44 -10.37
N SER A 39 -2.33 9.45 -9.48
CA SER A 39 -1.68 9.49 -8.17
C SER A 39 -0.36 8.73 -8.14
N ALA A 40 0.51 9.08 -7.19
CA ALA A 40 1.76 8.37 -6.99
C ALA A 40 1.49 6.91 -6.55
N PRO A 41 2.12 5.89 -7.19
CA PRO A 41 1.84 4.49 -6.93
C PRO A 41 2.53 4.03 -5.64
N GLY A 42 1.93 4.36 -4.50
CA GLY A 42 2.52 4.03 -3.21
C GLY A 42 1.68 4.43 -2.01
N ILE A 43 2.23 4.14 -0.83
CA ILE A 43 1.62 4.36 0.47
C ILE A 43 2.56 5.25 1.28
N LYS A 44 2.04 6.36 1.79
CA LYS A 44 2.72 7.21 2.75
C LYS A 44 2.41 6.72 4.15
N ILE A 45 3.42 6.34 4.91
CA ILE A 45 3.35 6.04 6.34
C ILE A 45 3.93 7.25 7.07
N TYR A 46 3.25 7.77 8.08
CA TYR A 46 3.69 8.96 8.79
C TYR A 46 3.26 8.93 10.25
N GLU A 47 3.99 9.67 11.08
CA GLU A 47 3.61 9.90 12.47
C GLU A 47 2.59 11.02 12.57
N ASP A 48 1.53 10.77 13.34
CA ASP A 48 0.57 11.76 13.78
C ASP A 48 0.49 11.72 15.31
N GLY A 49 1.24 12.61 15.96
CA GLY A 49 1.43 12.58 17.40
C GLY A 49 2.17 11.32 17.86
N ASP A 50 1.52 10.52 18.72
CA ASP A 50 2.04 9.25 19.22
C ASP A 50 1.62 8.04 18.36
N GLU A 51 0.78 8.27 17.34
CA GLU A 51 0.27 7.23 16.46
C GLU A 51 0.99 7.24 15.10
N VAL A 52 0.94 6.10 14.43
CA VAL A 52 1.41 5.96 13.05
C VAL A 52 0.21 5.72 12.16
N GLN A 53 0.07 6.58 11.17
CA GLN A 53 -1.02 6.61 10.21
C GLN A 53 -0.48 6.31 8.81
N TRP A 54 -1.37 5.92 7.91
CA TRP A 54 -1.03 5.69 6.52
C TRP A 54 -2.02 6.38 5.59
N TYR A 55 -1.57 6.68 4.37
CA TYR A 55 -2.37 7.36 3.35
C TYR A 55 -1.96 6.88 1.96
N SER A 56 -2.95 6.63 1.09
CA SER A 56 -2.72 6.32 -0.31
C SER A 56 -3.97 6.56 -1.16
N ASP A 57 -3.85 7.44 -2.15
CA ASP A 57 -4.86 7.65 -3.20
C ASP A 57 -4.88 6.51 -4.23
N PHE A 58 -3.79 5.74 -4.30
CA PHE A 58 -3.61 4.66 -5.28
C PHE A 58 -4.14 3.31 -4.77
N LEU A 59 -4.07 3.07 -3.46
CA LEU A 59 -4.37 1.78 -2.84
C LEU A 59 -5.77 1.26 -3.17
N TYR A 60 -6.79 2.12 -3.12
CA TYR A 60 -8.17 1.69 -3.39
C TYR A 60 -8.38 1.26 -4.84
N LEU A 61 -7.62 1.85 -5.79
CA LEU A 61 -7.63 1.41 -7.18
C LEU A 61 -6.99 0.02 -7.33
N VAL A 62 -5.96 -0.28 -6.54
CA VAL A 62 -5.37 -1.63 -6.50
C VAL A 62 -6.32 -2.64 -5.85
N CYS A 63 -7.03 -2.22 -4.81
CA CYS A 63 -7.86 -3.05 -3.95
C CYS A 63 -9.15 -3.59 -4.60
N VAL A 64 -9.75 -2.85 -5.53
CA VAL A 64 -11.05 -3.20 -6.13
C VAL A 64 -10.89 -3.86 -7.49
N ASN A 65 -11.72 -4.87 -7.77
CA ASN A 65 -11.69 -5.66 -8.99
C ASN A 65 -12.95 -5.43 -9.86
N GLU A 66 -12.99 -6.06 -11.03
CA GLU A 66 -14.15 -6.04 -11.92
C GLU A 66 -15.41 -6.57 -11.23
N GLU A 67 -15.26 -7.65 -10.46
CA GLU A 67 -16.33 -8.31 -9.70
C GLU A 67 -16.95 -7.40 -8.63
N ASP A 68 -16.18 -6.46 -8.08
CA ASP A 68 -16.66 -5.49 -7.10
C ASP A 68 -17.46 -4.35 -7.77
N GLY A 69 -17.31 -4.17 -9.08
CA GLY A 69 -17.99 -3.18 -9.90
C GLY A 69 -17.09 -2.10 -10.50
N LEU A 70 -15.76 -2.26 -10.47
CA LEU A 70 -14.84 -1.40 -11.21
C LEU A 70 -14.80 -1.80 -12.69
N ASP A 71 -15.20 -0.90 -13.58
CA ASP A 71 -15.19 -1.13 -15.02
C ASP A 71 -14.44 0.00 -15.75
N PHE A 72 -13.99 -0.28 -16.97
CA PHE A 72 -13.26 0.67 -17.82
C PHE A 72 -13.84 0.71 -19.22
N ARG A 73 -14.18 1.92 -19.68
CA ARG A 73 -14.65 2.14 -21.06
C ARG A 73 -13.64 2.93 -21.88
N LEU A 74 -13.46 2.50 -23.12
CA LEU A 74 -12.70 3.26 -24.12
C LEU A 74 -13.63 4.30 -24.76
N LEU A 75 -13.34 5.57 -24.49
CA LEU A 75 -13.96 6.69 -25.18
C LEU A 75 -13.08 7.12 -26.35
N GLN A 76 -13.71 7.41 -27.48
CA GLN A 76 -13.05 8.08 -28.60
C GLN A 76 -13.44 9.55 -28.56
N THR A 77 -12.45 10.42 -28.42
CA THR A 77 -12.64 11.87 -28.50
C THR A 77 -12.92 12.30 -29.93
N ASN A 78 -13.50 13.50 -30.10
CA ASN A 78 -13.82 14.05 -31.42
C ASN A 78 -12.56 14.27 -32.29
N ASP A 79 -11.38 14.38 -31.67
CA ASP A 79 -10.09 14.52 -32.34
C ASP A 79 -9.47 13.15 -32.73
N GLY A 80 -10.16 12.04 -32.42
CA GLY A 80 -9.75 10.68 -32.73
C GLY A 80 -8.88 10.00 -31.66
N ASP A 81 -8.49 10.72 -30.61
CA ASP A 81 -7.74 10.17 -29.48
C ASP A 81 -8.61 9.24 -28.63
N ARG A 82 -7.99 8.17 -28.11
CA ARG A 82 -8.64 7.18 -27.25
C ARG A 82 -8.28 7.43 -25.79
N GLU A 83 -9.29 7.73 -25.00
CA GLU A 83 -9.20 7.89 -23.55
C GLU A 83 -9.86 6.70 -22.85
N ILE A 84 -9.32 6.31 -21.71
CA ILE A 84 -9.93 5.28 -20.85
C ILE A 84 -10.65 6.01 -19.72
N GLN A 85 -11.93 5.73 -19.57
CA GLN A 85 -12.76 6.26 -18.49
C GLN A 85 -13.06 5.13 -17.49
N ALA A 86 -12.77 5.38 -16.21
CA ALA A 86 -13.13 4.49 -15.12
C ALA A 86 -14.62 4.64 -14.76
N GLN A 87 -15.25 3.54 -14.35
CA GLN A 87 -16.63 3.50 -13.87
C GLN A 87 -16.73 2.68 -12.58
N TRP A 88 -17.58 3.10 -11.66
CA TRP A 88 -17.94 2.36 -10.46
C TRP A 88 -19.43 2.02 -10.48
N LYS A 89 -19.77 0.73 -10.51
CA LYS A 89 -21.15 0.22 -10.55
C LYS A 89 -22.01 0.96 -11.61
N GLY A 90 -21.41 1.21 -12.78
CA GLY A 90 -22.03 1.89 -13.93
C GLY A 90 -22.07 3.42 -13.85
N SER A 91 -21.55 4.04 -12.80
CA SER A 91 -21.41 5.50 -12.68
C SER A 91 -19.99 5.94 -13.06
N ASP A 92 -19.87 7.02 -13.82
CA ASP A 92 -18.57 7.52 -14.28
C ASP A 92 -17.72 8.05 -13.10
N LEU A 93 -16.48 7.56 -13.02
CA LEU A 93 -15.44 8.08 -12.14
C LEU A 93 -14.57 9.04 -12.95
N HIS A 94 -14.84 10.34 -12.84
CA HIS A 94 -14.01 11.37 -13.48
C HIS A 94 -12.62 11.50 -12.86
N ASP A 95 -12.50 11.17 -11.56
CA ASP A 95 -11.25 11.27 -10.81
C ASP A 95 -11.03 9.99 -9.98
N PRO A 96 -10.12 9.10 -10.41
CA PRO A 96 -9.81 7.87 -9.70
C PRO A 96 -9.25 8.09 -8.28
N SER A 97 -8.67 9.26 -7.98
CA SER A 97 -8.20 9.56 -6.62
C SER A 97 -9.34 9.67 -5.60
N LYS A 98 -10.55 10.00 -6.05
CA LYS A 98 -11.76 10.08 -5.21
C LYS A 98 -12.49 8.76 -5.05
N LEU A 99 -11.92 7.66 -5.57
CA LEU A 99 -12.52 6.34 -5.46
C LEU A 99 -12.81 5.98 -4.00
N GLN A 100 -11.91 6.34 -3.07
CA GLN A 100 -12.14 6.12 -1.65
C GLN A 100 -13.45 6.73 -1.13
N GLU A 101 -13.76 7.99 -1.51
CA GLU A 101 -15.00 8.67 -1.09
C GLU A 101 -16.27 7.99 -1.64
N VAL A 102 -16.14 7.34 -2.80
CA VAL A 102 -17.23 6.56 -3.40
C VAL A 102 -17.40 5.23 -2.68
N LEU A 103 -16.29 4.53 -2.40
CA LEU A 103 -16.30 3.26 -1.68
C LEU A 103 -16.81 3.40 -0.24
N GLN A 104 -16.55 4.51 0.44
CA GLN A 104 -17.06 4.79 1.80
C GLN A 104 -18.60 4.81 1.88
N LYS A 105 -19.28 5.02 0.76
CA LYS A 105 -20.76 5.01 0.70
C LYS A 105 -21.31 3.64 0.33
N ASP A 106 -20.44 2.68 0.03
CA ASP A 106 -20.81 1.34 -0.37
C ASP A 106 -21.11 0.46 0.85
N THR A 107 -22.00 -0.51 0.70
CA THR A 107 -22.33 -1.46 1.77
C THR A 107 -21.19 -2.42 2.07
N MET A 108 -20.24 -2.59 1.15
CA MET A 108 -19.06 -3.45 1.31
C MET A 108 -17.82 -2.65 1.76
N TRP A 109 -18.00 -1.43 2.28
CA TRP A 109 -16.91 -0.55 2.67
C TRP A 109 -15.91 -1.24 3.62
N GLU A 110 -16.39 -1.93 4.64
CA GLU A 110 -15.54 -2.62 5.62
C GLU A 110 -14.69 -3.72 4.98
N VAL A 111 -15.18 -4.36 3.90
CA VAL A 111 -14.42 -5.36 3.14
C VAL A 111 -13.33 -4.70 2.30
N PHE A 112 -13.62 -3.59 1.64
CA PHE A 112 -12.61 -2.81 0.93
C PHE A 112 -11.55 -2.27 1.88
N GLN A 113 -11.95 -1.81 3.06
CA GLN A 113 -11.03 -1.37 4.10
C GLN A 113 -10.14 -2.52 4.60
N LEU A 114 -10.70 -3.72 4.80
CA LEU A 114 -9.95 -4.90 5.18
C LEU A 114 -8.89 -5.28 4.14
N ARG A 115 -9.28 -5.35 2.87
CA ARG A 115 -8.35 -5.64 1.76
C ARG A 115 -7.26 -4.57 1.64
N ALA A 116 -7.62 -3.30 1.78
CA ALA A 116 -6.68 -2.19 1.79
C ALA A 116 -5.64 -2.32 2.92
N ILE A 117 -6.09 -2.59 4.15
CA ILE A 117 -5.20 -2.82 5.30
C ILE A 117 -4.30 -4.02 5.07
N ALA A 118 -4.82 -5.14 4.53
CA ALA A 118 -4.03 -6.32 4.24
C ALA A 118 -2.90 -6.02 3.22
N LEU A 119 -3.19 -5.24 2.18
CA LEU A 119 -2.18 -4.81 1.19
C LEU A 119 -1.11 -3.90 1.81
N VAL A 120 -1.51 -2.93 2.63
CA VAL A 120 -0.56 -2.06 3.34
C VAL A 120 0.31 -2.88 4.29
N GLN A 121 -0.30 -3.80 5.02
CA GLN A 121 0.39 -4.68 5.96
C GLN A 121 1.42 -5.54 5.26
N GLN A 122 1.05 -6.21 4.16
CA GLN A 122 1.98 -6.99 3.35
C GLN A 122 3.15 -6.13 2.88
N ARG A 123 2.89 -4.93 2.36
CA ARG A 123 3.95 -4.06 1.85
C ARG A 123 4.90 -3.58 2.96
N VAL A 124 4.38 -3.33 4.16
CA VAL A 124 5.17 -3.00 5.36
C VAL A 124 6.06 -4.17 5.78
N GLU A 125 5.52 -5.38 5.77
CA GLU A 125 6.27 -6.61 6.08
C GLU A 125 7.41 -6.85 5.09
N GLU A 126 7.14 -6.72 3.79
CA GLU A 126 8.15 -6.80 2.73
C GLU A 126 9.28 -5.76 2.94
N GLN A 127 8.92 -4.52 3.32
CA GLN A 127 9.92 -3.49 3.62
C GLN A 127 10.76 -3.83 4.85
N LEU A 128 10.14 -4.35 5.90
CA LEU A 128 10.84 -4.77 7.12
C LEU A 128 11.81 -5.91 6.82
N GLN A 129 11.38 -6.90 6.04
CA GLN A 129 12.24 -8.01 5.62
C GLN A 129 13.45 -7.51 4.81
N LEU A 130 13.22 -6.60 3.84
CA LEU A 130 14.29 -5.98 3.07
C LEU A 130 15.31 -5.25 3.96
N LEU A 131 14.84 -4.54 4.99
CA LEU A 131 15.71 -3.84 5.94
C LEU A 131 16.57 -4.81 6.76
N VAL A 132 16.02 -5.98 7.14
CA VAL A 132 16.76 -7.03 7.85
C VAL A 132 17.82 -7.64 6.93
N ASP A 133 17.42 -8.14 5.76
CA ASP A 133 18.31 -8.82 4.80
C ASP A 133 19.48 -7.93 4.40
N THR A 134 19.21 -6.65 4.10
CA THR A 134 20.25 -5.71 3.69
C THR A 134 21.16 -5.28 4.85
N THR A 135 20.70 -5.38 6.10
CA THR A 135 21.55 -5.08 7.25
C THR A 135 22.55 -6.20 7.50
N ASP A 136 22.12 -7.45 7.37
CA ASP A 136 22.98 -8.62 7.53
C ASP A 136 24.03 -8.69 6.41
N VAL A 137 23.64 -8.43 5.16
CA VAL A 137 24.58 -8.39 4.02
C VAL A 137 25.62 -7.28 4.18
N VAL A 138 25.23 -6.07 4.58
CA VAL A 138 26.19 -4.96 4.78
C VAL A 138 27.18 -5.28 5.92
N ILE A 139 26.75 -5.97 6.97
CA ILE A 139 27.63 -6.39 8.06
C ILE A 139 28.64 -7.44 7.58
N LEU A 140 28.23 -8.37 6.70
CA LEU A 140 29.05 -9.46 6.19
C LEU A 140 30.01 -9.02 5.06
N GLU A 141 29.58 -8.14 4.15
CA GLU A 141 30.35 -7.76 2.95
C GLU A 141 31.30 -6.57 3.15
N THR A 142 31.08 -5.71 4.15
CA THR A 142 32.01 -4.61 4.49
C THR A 142 33.30 -5.15 5.15
N GLY A 143 33.50 -6.47 5.13
CA GLY A 143 34.59 -7.18 5.76
C GLY A 143 35.99 -6.87 5.23
N ASN A 144 36.25 -6.57 3.94
CA ASN A 144 37.65 -6.39 3.52
C ASN A 144 37.98 -5.56 2.24
N ASP A 145 37.09 -5.30 1.28
CA ASP A 145 37.57 -4.77 -0.03
C ASP A 145 37.31 -3.29 -0.34
N ARG A 146 36.36 -2.60 0.32
CA ARG A 146 36.21 -1.13 0.21
C ARG A 146 35.61 -0.53 1.49
N PRO A 147 36.39 0.16 2.34
CA PRO A 147 35.86 0.77 3.55
C PRO A 147 34.98 1.98 3.19
N VAL A 148 33.68 1.88 3.45
CA VAL A 148 32.78 3.05 3.49
C VAL A 148 33.21 3.93 4.66
N ARG A 149 33.25 5.25 4.48
CA ARG A 149 33.58 6.20 5.56
C ARG A 149 32.59 6.05 6.72
N ASP A 150 33.09 6.15 7.96
CA ASP A 150 32.29 5.92 9.17
C ASP A 150 31.09 6.87 9.30
N GLY A 151 31.23 8.14 8.90
CA GLY A 151 30.14 9.12 8.96
C GLY A 151 28.91 8.70 8.15
N PRO A 152 29.02 8.53 6.81
CA PRO A 152 27.93 8.01 5.99
C PRO A 152 27.38 6.65 6.45
N ARG A 153 28.25 5.74 6.91
CA ARG A 153 27.83 4.43 7.45
C ARG A 153 26.96 4.59 8.70
N HIS A 154 27.36 5.46 9.62
CA HIS A 154 26.61 5.76 10.83
C HIS A 154 25.25 6.38 10.49
N LEU A 155 25.22 7.40 9.63
CA LEU A 155 23.97 8.04 9.20
C LEU A 155 23.01 7.06 8.53
N ALA A 156 23.51 6.21 7.63
CA ALA A 156 22.68 5.19 6.98
C ALA A 156 22.12 4.17 7.99
N THR A 157 22.93 3.75 8.95
CA THR A 157 22.50 2.82 10.02
C THR A 157 21.46 3.46 10.94
N GLN A 158 21.64 4.74 11.28
CA GLN A 158 20.65 5.50 12.07
C GLN A 158 19.34 5.65 11.31
N LEU A 159 19.36 6.05 10.03
CA LEU A 159 18.13 6.15 9.24
C LEU A 159 17.38 4.82 9.21
N ARG A 160 18.07 3.71 8.91
CA ARG A 160 17.43 2.39 8.85
C ARG A 160 16.79 1.97 10.17
N LYS A 161 17.40 2.32 11.31
CA LYS A 161 16.81 2.07 12.63
C LYS A 161 15.52 2.86 12.81
N LEU A 162 15.53 4.15 12.45
CA LEU A 162 14.35 5.01 12.54
C LEU A 162 13.21 4.54 11.62
N GLU A 163 13.53 4.17 10.38
CA GLU A 163 12.57 3.61 9.42
C GLU A 163 11.97 2.30 9.94
N ARG A 164 12.81 1.40 10.45
CA ARG A 164 12.36 0.14 11.05
C ARG A 164 11.40 0.38 12.22
N THR A 165 11.74 1.28 13.14
CA THR A 165 10.87 1.60 14.28
C THR A 165 9.53 2.19 13.82
N LEU A 166 9.51 3.04 12.79
CA LEU A 166 8.27 3.57 12.22
C LEU A 166 7.41 2.44 11.63
N LEU A 167 8.00 1.55 10.85
CA LEU A 167 7.31 0.42 10.22
C LEU A 167 6.80 -0.61 11.24
N GLU A 168 7.56 -0.91 12.29
CA GLU A 168 7.12 -1.82 13.36
C GLU A 168 5.92 -1.26 14.14
N LYS A 169 5.87 0.07 14.34
CA LYS A 169 4.69 0.73 14.91
C LYS A 169 3.51 0.69 13.94
N ALA A 170 3.72 1.01 12.67
CA ALA A 170 2.68 0.94 11.64
C ALA A 170 2.05 -0.45 11.57
N PHE A 171 2.86 -1.50 11.57
CA PHE A 171 2.39 -2.89 11.53
C PHE A 171 1.48 -3.23 12.72
N LYS A 172 1.85 -2.80 13.93
CA LYS A 172 1.00 -3.02 15.13
C LYS A 172 -0.34 -2.29 15.03
N ASN A 173 -0.35 -1.05 14.54
CA ASN A 173 -1.59 -0.30 14.33
C ASN A 173 -2.49 -0.98 13.30
N LEU A 174 -1.92 -1.42 12.18
CA LEU A 174 -2.65 -2.16 11.13
C LEU A 174 -3.24 -3.48 11.65
N GLU A 175 -2.51 -4.21 12.50
CA GLU A 175 -3.03 -5.41 13.17
C GLU A 175 -4.26 -5.09 14.04
N HIS A 176 -4.22 -4.01 14.82
CA HIS A 176 -5.35 -3.59 15.63
C HIS A 176 -6.58 -3.20 14.77
N GLU A 177 -6.37 -2.43 13.70
CA GLU A 177 -7.45 -2.06 12.76
C GLU A 177 -8.04 -3.29 12.07
N LYS A 178 -7.19 -4.23 11.63
CA LYS A 178 -7.61 -5.48 11.01
C LYS A 178 -8.47 -6.32 11.96
N LEU A 179 -8.05 -6.47 13.22
CA LEU A 179 -8.81 -7.18 14.24
C LEU A 179 -10.17 -6.53 14.51
N ALA A 180 -10.23 -5.19 14.54
CA ALA A 180 -11.49 -4.47 14.71
C ALA A 180 -12.46 -4.74 13.54
N LEU A 181 -11.95 -4.82 12.31
CA LEU A 181 -12.77 -5.13 11.13
C LEU A 181 -13.30 -6.57 11.12
N PHE A 182 -12.52 -7.55 11.60
CA PHE A 182 -12.98 -8.95 11.73
C PHE A 182 -14.17 -9.13 12.69
N GLU A 183 -14.41 -8.16 13.58
CA GLU A 183 -15.55 -8.18 14.50
C GLU A 183 -16.85 -7.71 13.82
N THR A 184 -16.77 -7.07 12.65
CA THR A 184 -17.94 -6.55 11.93
C THR A 184 -18.71 -7.68 11.22
N GLU A 185 -20.04 -7.57 11.21
CA GLU A 185 -20.92 -8.57 10.58
C GLU A 185 -20.66 -8.69 9.07
N ILE A 186 -20.47 -7.56 8.38
CA ILE A 186 -20.25 -7.50 6.93
C ILE A 186 -18.98 -8.30 6.54
N VAL A 187 -17.89 -8.13 7.29
CA VAL A 187 -16.63 -8.84 7.04
C VAL A 187 -16.78 -10.34 7.34
N ARG A 188 -17.48 -10.70 8.43
CA ARG A 188 -17.71 -12.11 8.79
C ARG A 188 -18.53 -12.83 7.73
N ASP A 189 -19.61 -12.20 7.28
CA ASP A 189 -20.48 -12.74 6.24
C ASP A 189 -19.70 -12.91 4.94
N TYR A 190 -18.93 -11.90 4.54
CA TYR A 190 -18.08 -11.95 3.34
C TYR A 190 -17.06 -13.10 3.37
N LEU A 191 -16.31 -13.25 4.46
CA LEU A 191 -15.32 -14.31 4.59
C LEU A 191 -15.95 -15.70 4.63
N SER A 192 -17.14 -15.83 5.22
CA SER A 192 -17.87 -17.09 5.23
C SER A 192 -18.34 -17.50 3.83
N ALA A 193 -18.80 -16.54 3.03
CA ALA A 193 -19.17 -16.77 1.63
C ALA A 193 -17.95 -17.19 0.79
N GLN A 194 -16.83 -16.49 0.94
CA GLN A 194 -15.59 -16.80 0.24
C GLN A 194 -15.02 -18.18 0.59
N ALA A 195 -15.09 -18.58 1.86
CA ALA A 195 -14.68 -19.92 2.30
C ALA A 195 -15.58 -21.03 1.72
N GLY A 196 -16.88 -20.75 1.54
CA GLY A 196 -17.82 -21.66 0.88
C GLY A 196 -17.52 -21.86 -0.60
N GLU A 197 -17.25 -20.77 -1.33
CA GLU A 197 -16.92 -20.80 -2.76
C GLU A 197 -15.59 -21.52 -3.02
N ALA A 198 -14.57 -21.31 -2.19
CA ALA A 198 -13.29 -22.02 -2.30
C ALA A 198 -13.45 -23.53 -2.10
N ALA A 199 -14.32 -23.95 -1.17
CA ALA A 199 -14.60 -25.36 -0.95
C ALA A 199 -15.32 -26.00 -2.14
N GLU A 200 -16.26 -25.30 -2.79
CA GLU A 200 -16.98 -25.81 -3.97
C GLU A 200 -16.09 -25.92 -5.22
N GLN A 201 -15.13 -25.01 -5.41
CA GLN A 201 -14.17 -25.07 -6.51
C GLN A 201 -13.18 -26.24 -6.40
N ASP A 202 -12.80 -26.66 -5.19
CA ASP A 202 -11.92 -27.82 -4.97
C ASP A 202 -12.59 -29.18 -5.29
N PHE A 203 -13.93 -29.22 -5.41
CA PHE A 203 -14.69 -30.44 -5.74
C PHE A 203 -15.13 -30.53 -7.21
N THR A 204 -14.73 -29.60 -8.07
CA THR A 204 -15.12 -29.56 -9.50
C THR A 204 -13.92 -29.76 -10.43
#